data_AF-A0A7W1E5N6-F1
#
_entry.id   AF-A0A7W1E5N6-F1
#
_cell.length_a   1.000
_cell.length_b   1.000
_cell.length_c   1.000
_cell.angle_alpha   90.00
_cell.angle_beta   90.00
_cell.angle_gamma   90.00
#
_symmetry.space_group_name_H-M   'P 1'
#
loop_
_entity.id
_entity.type
_entity.pdbx_description
1 polymer ?
#
loop_
_entity_poly.entity_id
_entity_poly.type
_entity_poly.pdbx_seq_one_letter_code
_entity_poly.pdbx_strand_id
1 'polypeptide(L)' 'MNGDGLRARLAAGETVVMAGCFDALSARLAERAGFATMFLSGYCTSATQLGLPDFGYLT' A
#
# COMPACT_ATOMS: atom_id res chain seq x y z
N MET A 1 -3.77 11.55 1.51
CA MET A 1 -2.59 11.51 0.62
C MET A 1 -3.10 11.55 -0.81
N ASN A 2 -2.84 12.63 -1.55
CA ASN A 2 -3.07 12.69 -3.00
C ASN A 2 -1.89 12.05 -3.74
N GLY A 3 -2.08 11.68 -5.01
CA GLY A 3 -1.02 11.08 -5.83
C GLY A 3 0.14 12.02 -6.18
N ASP A 4 -0.02 13.33 -5.93
CA ASP A 4 0.93 14.35 -6.35
C ASP A 4 2.27 14.25 -5.62
N GLY A 5 2.24 13.91 -4.33
CA GLY A 5 3.46 13.67 -3.55
C GLY A 5 4.28 12.50 -4.08
N LEU A 6 3.63 11.39 -4.44
CA LEU A 6 4.31 10.24 -5.04
C LEU A 6 4.88 10.58 -6.42
N ARG A 7 4.09 11.26 -7.28
CA ARG A 7 4.53 11.67 -8.62
C ARG A 7 5.77 12.56 -8.56
N ALA A 8 5.81 13.54 -7.64
CA ALA A 8 6.94 14.44 -7.49
C ALA A 8 8.24 13.68 -7.14
N ARG A 9 8.16 12.73 -6.19
CA ARG A 9 9.32 11.91 -5.77
C ARG A 9 9.83 10.99 -6.87
N LEU A 10 8.91 10.36 -7.60
CA LEU A 10 9.27 9.54 -8.77
C LEU A 10 9.90 10.39 -9.88
N ALA A 11 9.36 11.58 -10.15
CA ALA A 11 9.92 12.51 -11.13
C ALA A 11 11.32 13.03 -10.74
N ALA A 12 11.59 13.15 -9.44
CA ALA A 12 12.91 13.47 -8.91
C ALA A 12 13.92 12.31 -8.97
N GLY A 13 13.49 11.11 -9.41
CA GLY A 13 14.33 9.91 -9.47
C GLY A 13 14.61 9.30 -8.10
N GLU A 14 13.83 9.62 -7.07
CA GLU A 14 13.99 9.03 -5.74
C GLU A 14 13.53 7.56 -5.72
N THR A 15 14.31 6.71 -5.06
CA THR A 15 13.83 5.38 -4.68
C THR A 15 12.80 5.53 -3.56
N VAL A 16 11.55 5.18 -3.84
CA VAL A 16 10.44 5.29 -2.89
C VAL A 16 10.24 3.96 -2.16
N VAL A 17 10.47 3.96 -0.84
CA VAL A 17 10.14 2.81 0.02
C VAL A 17 8.66 2.86 0.37
N MET A 18 7.92 1.80 0.05
CA MET A 18 6.48 1.70 0.29
C MET A 18 6.20 0.62 1.33
N ALA A 19 5.59 1.00 2.45
CA ALA A 19 5.16 0.03 3.46
C ALA A 19 3.95 -0.78 2.95
N GLY A 20 4.03 -2.10 3.04
CA GLY A 20 2.87 -2.97 2.78
C GLY A 20 1.84 -2.83 3.90
N CYS A 21 0.60 -2.51 3.55
CA CYS A 21 -0.52 -2.44 4.49
C CYS A 21 -1.68 -3.27 3.94
N PHE A 22 -2.41 -3.97 4.81
CA PHE A 22 -3.54 -4.83 4.42
C PHE A 22 -4.85 -4.44 5.12
N ASP A 23 -4.79 -3.47 6.04
CA ASP A 23 -5.94 -2.92 6.76
C ASP A 23 -5.64 -1.48 7.23
N ALA A 24 -6.61 -0.84 7.89
CA ALA A 24 -6.46 0.52 8.39
C ALA A 24 -5.45 0.61 9.55
N LEU A 25 -5.32 -0.45 10.36
CA LEU A 25 -4.41 -0.45 11.52
C LEU A 25 -2.95 -0.47 11.07
N SER A 26 -2.60 -1.35 10.14
CA SER A 26 -1.28 -1.42 9.51
C SER A 26 -0.92 -0.11 8.81
N ALA A 27 -1.87 0.55 8.14
CA ALA A 27 -1.65 1.88 7.55
C ALA A 27 -1.32 2.94 8.61
N ARG A 28 -2.03 2.93 9.75
CA ARG A 28 -1.74 3.85 10.87
C ARG A 28 -0.39 3.58 11.53
N LEU A 29 0.02 2.33 11.62
CA LEU A 29 1.33 1.96 12.14
C LEU A 29 2.44 2.41 11.18
N ALA A 30 2.25 2.21 9.87
CA ALA A 30 3.19 2.67 8.85
C ALA A 30 3.34 4.20 8.84
N GLU A 31 2.23 4.94 9.00
CA GLU A 31 2.25 6.40 9.14
C GLU A 31 3.10 6.82 10.35
N ARG A 32 2.85 6.21 11.52
CA ARG A 32 3.60 6.50 12.76
C ARG A 32 5.07 6.11 12.68
N ALA A 33 5.41 5.10 11.87
CA ALA A 33 6.78 4.69 11.60
C ALA A 33 7.50 5.63 10.60
N GLY A 34 6.81 6.65 10.05
CA GLY A 34 7.41 7.67 9.18
C GLY A 34 7.41 7.31 7.69
N PHE A 35 6.66 6.28 7.27
CA PHE A 35 6.54 5.98 5.85
C PHE A 35 5.70 7.04 5.14
N ALA A 36 6.30 7.70 4.14
CA ALA A 36 5.62 8.68 3.31
C ALA A 36 4.67 8.06 2.27
N THR A 37 4.82 6.76 2.02
CA THR A 37 4.11 6.02 0.96
C THR A 37 3.80 4.60 1.43
N MET A 38 2.61 4.11 1.10
CA MET A 38 2.11 2.79 1.47
C MET A 38 1.58 2.09 0.22
N PHE A 39 1.58 0.77 0.26
CA PHE A 39 1.07 -0.10 -0.80
C PHE A 39 0.07 -1.10 -0.20
N LEU A 40 -1.11 -1.19 -0.82
CA LEU A 40 -2.08 -2.24 -0.54
C LEU A 40 -1.93 -3.34 -1.59
N SER A 41 -1.57 -4.54 -1.15
CA SER A 41 -1.41 -5.69 -2.04
C SER A 41 -2.75 -6.32 -2.41
N GLY A 42 -2.92 -6.69 -3.68
CA GLY A 42 -4.08 -7.45 -4.18
C GLY A 42 -4.24 -8.78 -3.45
N TYR A 43 -3.16 -9.57 -3.37
CA TYR A 43 -3.15 -10.80 -2.59
C TYR A 43 -3.53 -10.60 -1.13
N CYS A 44 -3.00 -9.57 -0.45
CA CYS A 44 -3.37 -9.30 0.93
C CYS A 44 -4.88 -9.05 1.06
N THR A 45 -5.48 -8.34 0.11
CA THR A 45 -6.92 -8.07 0.08
C THR A 45 -7.72 -9.35 -0.16
N SER A 46 -7.28 -10.21 -1.10
CA SER A 46 -7.93 -11.49 -1.39
C SER A 46 -7.86 -12.44 -0.19
N ALA A 47 -6.69 -12.54 0.44
CA ALA A 47 -6.48 -13.39 1.59
C ALA A 47 -7.27 -12.93 2.82
N THR A 48 -7.34 -11.63 3.09
CA THR A 48 -8.04 -11.11 4.29
C THR A 48 -9.55 -11.02 4.11
N GLN A 49 -10.06 -10.73 2.90
CA GLN A 49 -11.50 -10.61 2.67
C GLN A 49 -12.18 -11.93 2.30
N LEU A 50 -11.52 -12.77 1.50
CA LEU A 50 -12.12 -13.99 0.95
C LEU A 50 -11.47 -15.27 1.45
N GLY A 51 -10.24 -15.21 1.99
CA GLY A 51 -9.46 -16.41 2.33
C GLY A 51 -9.02 -17.21 1.10
N LEU A 52 -8.97 -16.57 -0.07
CA LEU A 52 -8.70 -17.20 -1.37
C LEU A 52 -7.38 -16.71 -1.99
N PRO A 53 -6.75 -17.50 -2.89
CA PRO A 53 -5.57 -17.06 -3.64
C PRO A 53 -5.89 -15.88 -4.58
N ASP A 54 -4.85 -15.12 -4.95
CA ASP A 54 -4.95 -13.94 -5.80
C ASP A 54 -5.17 -14.30 -7.29
N PHE A 55 -6.38 -14.76 -7.62
CA PHE A 55 -6.81 -15.12 -8.98
C PHE A 55 -7.88 -14.17 -9.55
N GLY A 56 -8.01 -12.96 -8.99
CA GLY A 56 -8.98 -11.98 -9.47
C GLY A 56 -10.43 -12.28 -9.10
N TYR A 57 -10.67 -12.93 -7.95
CA TYR A 57 -12.00 -13.15 -7.41
C TYR A 57 -12.63 -11.88 -6.78
N LEU A 58 -11.81 -10.87 -6.46
CA LEU A 58 -12.24 -9.59 -5.91
C LEU A 58 -12.97 -8.75 -6.97
N THR A 59 -13.98 -7.97 -6.55
CA THR A 59 -14.85 -7.14 -7.42
C THR A 59 -14.82 -5.67 -7.03
#